data_AF-A0A3R7STB3-F1
#
_entry.id   AF-A0A3R7STB3-F1
#
_cell.length_a   1.000
_cell.length_b   1.000
_cell.length_c   1.000
_cell.angle_alpha   90.00
_cell.angle_beta   90.00
_cell.angle_gamma   90.00
#
_symmetry.space_group_name_H-M   'P 1'
#
loop_
_entity.id
_entity.type
_entity.pdbx_description
1 polymer ?
#
loop_
_entity_poly.entity_id
_entity_poly.type
_entity_poly.pdbx_seq_one_letter_code
_entity_poly.pdbx_strand_id
1 'polypeptide(L)'
;MQDFNYLSSNDLEVTLEIGCNKYPPATALYQEWLDNKDAMMEYMWQSHLGVKGVVRDSLTGQGVPNAVIHAKNVTRVNDTHVRDDHINHDVTSVHEGDYWRLLTPGTYELTAEAEGYLPLTHTVTVTNPRHSEAVRRDFDLTPIPEALVPQAQDVYEDYPMPQEELPLEEEILGRLRSFNRLRY
;
A
#
# COMPACT_ATOMS: atom_id res chain seq x y z
N MET A 1 -13.95 -14.01 -4.79
CA MET A 1 -12.54 -14.21 -4.41
C MET A 1 -11.84 -12.86 -4.47
N GLN A 2 -11.95 -12.17 -5.61
CA GLN A 2 -11.70 -10.74 -5.86
C GLN A 2 -11.24 -9.88 -4.67
N ASP A 3 -12.14 -9.47 -3.78
CA ASP A 3 -11.82 -8.54 -2.68
C ASP A 3 -10.72 -9.07 -1.75
N PHE A 4 -10.67 -10.39 -1.52
CA PHE A 4 -9.64 -11.00 -0.67
C PHE A 4 -8.25 -10.81 -1.27
N ASN A 5 -8.10 -11.00 -2.59
CA ASN A 5 -6.81 -10.81 -3.26
C ASN A 5 -6.34 -9.36 -3.18
N TYR A 6 -7.25 -8.41 -3.38
CA TYR A 6 -6.93 -6.98 -3.24
C TYR A 6 -6.53 -6.58 -1.81
N LEU A 7 -7.21 -7.11 -0.80
CA LEU A 7 -6.99 -6.71 0.60
C LEU A 7 -5.84 -7.46 1.29
N SER A 8 -5.53 -8.68 0.82
CA SER A 8 -4.62 -9.59 1.52
C SER A 8 -3.34 -9.90 0.70
N SER A 9 -3.17 -9.30 -0.47
CA SER A 9 -2.02 -9.52 -1.34
C SER A 9 -1.73 -8.29 -2.23
N ASN A 10 -0.70 -8.40 -3.08
CA ASN A 10 -0.40 -7.41 -4.11
C ASN A 10 -1.24 -7.57 -5.39
N ASP A 11 -2.03 -8.66 -5.50
CA ASP A 11 -2.72 -9.03 -6.73
C ASP A 11 -4.01 -8.21 -6.96
N LEU A 12 -4.21 -7.78 -8.21
CA LEU A 12 -5.42 -7.07 -8.65
C LEU A 12 -6.30 -8.02 -9.47
N GLU A 13 -7.19 -8.71 -8.78
CA GLU A 13 -8.13 -9.64 -9.42
C GLU A 13 -9.41 -8.93 -9.92
N VAL A 14 -9.96 -9.42 -11.03
CA VAL A 14 -11.31 -9.10 -11.49
C VAL A 14 -12.12 -10.37 -11.73
N THR A 15 -13.43 -10.31 -11.50
CA THR A 15 -14.36 -11.39 -11.85
C THR A 15 -14.95 -11.13 -13.24
N LEU A 16 -14.83 -12.10 -14.16
CA LEU A 16 -15.36 -12.00 -15.51
C LEU A 16 -16.54 -12.97 -15.70
N GLU A 17 -17.70 -12.43 -16.07
CA GLU A 17 -18.89 -13.21 -16.45
C GLU A 17 -18.89 -13.39 -17.97
N ILE A 18 -18.36 -14.52 -18.44
CA ILE A 18 -18.03 -14.74 -19.87
C ILE A 18 -19.23 -15.20 -20.72
N GLY A 19 -20.40 -15.44 -20.13
CA GLY A 19 -21.59 -15.86 -20.87
C GLY A 19 -22.83 -16.07 -20.00
N CYS A 20 -24.01 -16.08 -20.63
CA CYS A 20 -25.28 -16.28 -19.92
C CYS A 20 -25.54 -17.75 -19.55
N ASN A 21 -25.14 -18.69 -20.41
CA ASN A 21 -25.29 -20.10 -20.13
C ASN A 21 -24.10 -20.58 -19.31
N LYS A 22 -24.35 -20.89 -18.03
CA LYS A 22 -23.33 -21.41 -17.12
C LYS A 22 -22.71 -22.74 -17.59
N TYR A 23 -23.42 -23.53 -18.38
CA TYR A 23 -22.96 -24.83 -18.87
C TYR A 23 -23.34 -25.02 -20.36
N PRO A 24 -22.62 -24.36 -21.28
CA PRO A 24 -22.92 -24.43 -22.70
C PRO A 24 -22.66 -25.84 -23.25
N PRO A 25 -23.38 -26.27 -24.31
CA PRO A 25 -23.10 -27.55 -24.96
C PRO A 25 -21.70 -27.54 -25.59
N ALA A 26 -21.06 -28.72 -25.67
CA ALA A 26 -19.71 -28.86 -26.21
C ALA A 26 -19.53 -28.27 -27.63
N THR A 27 -20.62 -28.24 -28.42
CA THR A 27 -20.64 -27.67 -29.77
C THR A 27 -20.44 -26.15 -29.80
N ALA A 28 -20.71 -25.44 -28.71
CA ALA A 28 -20.55 -23.99 -28.61
C ALA A 28 -19.13 -23.57 -28.17
N LEU A 29 -18.37 -24.46 -27.52
CA LEU A 29 -17.09 -24.13 -26.89
C LEU A 29 -16.05 -23.54 -27.84
N TYR A 30 -16.03 -23.97 -29.10
CA TYR A 30 -15.11 -23.41 -30.09
C TYR A 30 -15.41 -21.95 -30.40
N GLN A 31 -16.69 -21.58 -30.47
CA GLN A 31 -17.10 -20.19 -30.69
C GLN A 31 -16.81 -19.35 -29.45
N GLU A 32 -17.14 -19.84 -28.25
CA GLU A 32 -16.83 -19.17 -26.98
C GLU A 32 -15.33 -18.88 -26.84
N TRP A 33 -14.47 -19.81 -27.28
CA TRP A 33 -13.03 -19.57 -27.35
C TRP A 33 -12.68 -18.43 -28.31
N LEU A 34 -13.20 -18.46 -29.54
CA LEU A 34 -12.91 -17.42 -30.53
C LEU A 34 -13.37 -16.03 -30.06
N ASP A 35 -14.51 -15.96 -29.39
CA ASP A 35 -15.10 -14.72 -28.90
C ASP A 35 -14.28 -14.10 -27.75
N ASN A 36 -13.61 -14.94 -26.94
CA ASN A 36 -12.87 -14.48 -25.75
C ASN A 36 -11.34 -14.45 -25.93
N LYS A 37 -10.78 -15.14 -26.94
CA LYS A 37 -9.33 -15.30 -27.13
C LYS A 37 -8.60 -13.95 -27.11
N ASP A 38 -9.07 -12.98 -27.89
CA ASP A 38 -8.36 -11.70 -28.02
C ASP A 38 -8.46 -10.87 -26.74
N ALA A 39 -9.62 -10.88 -26.09
CA ALA A 39 -9.81 -10.23 -24.79
C ALA A 39 -8.89 -10.82 -23.71
N MET A 40 -8.75 -12.15 -23.66
CA MET A 40 -7.84 -12.82 -22.74
C MET A 40 -6.37 -12.44 -22.98
N MET A 41 -5.95 -12.34 -24.25
CA MET A 41 -4.61 -11.89 -24.60
C MET A 41 -4.37 -10.42 -24.18
N GLU A 42 -5.32 -9.53 -24.47
CA GLU A 42 -5.20 -8.12 -24.07
C GLU A 42 -5.24 -7.93 -22.54
N TYR A 43 -5.99 -8.78 -21.83
CA TYR A 43 -6.04 -8.78 -20.37
C TYR A 43 -4.69 -9.19 -19.76
N MET A 44 -4.03 -10.22 -20.31
CA MET A 44 -2.66 -10.58 -19.88
C MET A 44 -1.67 -9.44 -20.09
N TRP A 45 -1.79 -8.68 -21.19
CA TRP A 45 -0.95 -7.49 -21.38
C TRP A 45 -1.15 -6.40 -20.32
N GLN A 46 -2.29 -6.36 -19.63
CA GLN A 46 -2.53 -5.38 -18.56
C GLN A 46 -1.62 -5.61 -17.35
N SER A 47 -1.03 -6.79 -17.17
CA SER A 47 -0.03 -7.02 -16.11
C SER A 47 1.27 -6.23 -16.31
N HIS A 48 1.45 -5.62 -17.49
CA HIS A 48 2.61 -4.81 -17.84
C HIS A 48 2.35 -3.30 -17.77
N LEU A 49 1.25 -2.85 -17.16
CA LEU A 49 1.00 -1.42 -16.93
C LEU A 49 1.79 -0.87 -15.74
N GLY A 50 1.90 0.45 -15.67
CA GLY A 50 2.39 1.16 -14.49
C GLY A 50 3.90 1.13 -14.35
N VAL A 51 4.37 0.77 -13.16
CA VAL A 51 5.79 0.81 -12.78
C VAL A 51 6.21 -0.55 -12.22
N LYS A 52 7.43 -0.96 -12.53
CA LYS A 52 8.10 -2.13 -11.96
C LYS A 52 9.53 -1.79 -11.56
N GLY A 53 10.16 -2.58 -10.72
CA GLY A 53 11.58 -2.42 -10.44
C GLY A 53 12.03 -3.28 -9.28
N VAL A 54 13.21 -2.97 -8.77
CA VAL A 54 13.83 -3.67 -7.63
C VAL A 54 14.14 -2.68 -6.52
N VAL A 55 13.77 -3.02 -5.28
CA VAL A 55 14.22 -2.32 -4.07
C VAL A 55 15.48 -3.02 -3.56
N ARG A 56 16.55 -2.25 -3.35
CA ARG A 56 17.87 -2.75 -2.96
C ARG A 56 18.43 -1.98 -1.80
N ASP A 57 19.28 -2.64 -1.04
CA ASP A 57 20.16 -2.00 -0.07
C ASP A 57 21.30 -1.29 -0.82
N SER A 58 21.46 0.00 -0.59
CA SER A 58 22.42 0.84 -1.33
C SER A 58 23.88 0.50 -1.03
N LEU A 59 24.17 -0.17 0.10
CA LEU A 59 25.53 -0.53 0.51
C LEU A 59 25.91 -1.93 0.01
N THR A 60 24.99 -2.89 0.12
CA THR A 60 25.26 -4.30 -0.24
C THR A 60 24.83 -4.65 -1.66
N GLY A 61 23.91 -3.88 -2.25
CA GLY A 61 23.28 -4.15 -3.54
C GLY A 61 22.27 -5.30 -3.51
N GLN A 62 22.01 -5.89 -2.34
CA GLN A 62 21.05 -7.00 -2.19
C GLN A 62 19.61 -6.50 -2.24
N GLY A 63 18.71 -7.33 -2.74
CA GLY A 63 17.27 -7.04 -2.75
C GLY A 63 16.70 -6.93 -1.35
N VAL A 64 15.86 -5.92 -1.11
CA VAL A 64 15.17 -5.72 0.16
C VAL A 64 13.74 -6.26 0.02
N PRO A 65 13.40 -7.38 0.67
CA PRO A 65 12.05 -7.94 0.64
C PRO A 65 11.11 -7.17 1.58
N ASN A 66 9.81 -7.25 1.32
CA ASN A 66 8.75 -6.62 2.11
C ASN A 66 8.87 -5.09 2.25
N ALA A 67 9.65 -4.44 1.37
CA ALA A 67 9.63 -2.99 1.27
C ALA A 67 8.25 -2.57 0.78
N VAL A 68 7.67 -1.54 1.38
CA VAL A 68 6.37 -0.99 1.01
C VAL A 68 6.60 0.10 -0.03
N ILE A 69 5.83 0.04 -1.13
CA ILE A 69 5.85 1.05 -2.19
C ILE A 69 4.52 1.79 -2.14
N HIS A 70 4.58 3.02 -1.63
CA HIS A 70 3.46 3.94 -1.59
C HIS A 70 3.41 4.80 -2.84
N ALA A 71 2.20 5.05 -3.36
CA ALA A 71 2.00 5.84 -4.58
C ALA A 71 1.09 7.04 -4.34
N LYS A 72 1.58 8.23 -4.68
CA LYS A 72 0.82 9.48 -4.65
C LYS A 72 0.67 10.02 -6.07
N ASN A 73 -0.57 10.32 -6.48
CA ASN A 73 -0.86 10.87 -7.79
C ASN A 73 -0.66 12.38 -7.79
N VAL A 74 0.34 12.82 -8.56
CA VAL A 74 0.69 14.23 -8.77
C VAL A 74 0.50 14.64 -10.23
N THR A 75 -0.42 13.99 -10.93
CA THR A 75 -0.71 14.27 -12.33
C THR A 75 -1.25 15.69 -12.47
N ARG A 76 -0.62 16.47 -13.35
CA ARG A 76 -1.12 17.79 -13.73
C ARG A 76 -2.40 17.64 -14.56
N VAL A 77 -3.49 18.23 -14.08
CA VAL A 77 -4.79 18.21 -14.77
C VAL A 77 -4.91 19.40 -15.72
N ASN A 78 -4.40 20.56 -15.32
CA ASN A 78 -4.32 21.76 -16.15
C ASN A 78 -3.19 22.70 -15.65
N ASP A 79 -3.12 23.93 -16.16
CA ASP A 79 -2.05 24.88 -15.82
C ASP A 79 -2.03 25.27 -14.33
N THR A 80 -3.17 25.22 -13.64
CA THR A 80 -3.33 25.68 -12.25
C THR A 80 -3.62 24.57 -11.24
N HIS A 81 -3.94 23.35 -11.70
CA HIS A 81 -4.34 22.24 -10.84
C HIS A 81 -3.51 20.98 -11.10
N VAL A 82 -2.91 20.49 -10.01
CA VAL A 82 -2.17 19.23 -9.93
C VAL A 82 -2.86 18.37 -8.88
N ARG A 83 -2.99 17.07 -9.14
CA ARG A 83 -3.49 16.14 -8.13
C ARG A 83 -2.56 16.08 -6.93
N ASP A 84 -3.11 15.70 -5.79
CA ASP A 84 -2.37 15.51 -4.54
C ASP A 84 -2.91 14.28 -3.79
N ASP A 85 -3.38 13.28 -4.56
CA ASP A 85 -4.17 12.17 -4.04
C ASP A 85 -3.25 10.99 -3.68
N HIS A 86 -3.29 10.54 -2.43
CA HIS A 86 -2.65 9.29 -2.02
C HIS A 86 -3.49 8.09 -2.50
N ILE A 87 -2.84 7.09 -3.10
CA ILE A 87 -3.52 5.84 -3.47
C ILE A 87 -3.49 4.93 -2.25
N ASN A 88 -4.64 4.76 -1.61
CA ASN A 88 -4.80 4.04 -0.34
C ASN A 88 -4.77 2.50 -0.51
N HIS A 89 -3.70 1.98 -1.09
CA HIS A 89 -3.41 0.56 -1.23
C HIS A 89 -1.96 0.44 -1.67
N ASP A 90 -1.07 0.03 -0.78
CA ASP A 90 0.35 -0.12 -1.10
C ASP A 90 0.66 -1.50 -1.66
N VAL A 91 1.80 -1.63 -2.32
CA VAL A 91 2.34 -2.94 -2.73
C VAL A 91 3.64 -3.21 -2.01
N THR A 92 4.00 -4.47 -1.89
CA THR A 92 5.24 -4.90 -1.23
C THR A 92 6.20 -5.53 -2.22
N SER A 93 7.51 -5.34 -2.01
CA SER A 93 8.53 -6.08 -2.74
C SER A 93 8.60 -7.54 -2.30
N VAL A 94 8.95 -8.44 -3.22
CA VAL A 94 9.10 -9.88 -2.96
C VAL A 94 10.55 -10.24 -2.57
N HIS A 95 10.88 -11.53 -2.51
CA HIS A 95 12.14 -12.06 -1.94
C HIS A 95 13.43 -11.40 -2.44
N GLU A 96 13.54 -11.07 -3.73
CA GLU A 96 14.72 -10.42 -4.33
C GLU A 96 14.57 -8.90 -4.49
N GLY A 97 13.57 -8.31 -3.84
CA GLY A 97 13.27 -6.88 -3.89
C GLY A 97 12.44 -6.45 -5.10
N ASP A 98 12.06 -7.36 -6.00
CA ASP A 98 11.20 -7.02 -7.12
C ASP A 98 9.83 -6.53 -6.65
N TYR A 99 9.29 -5.53 -7.33
CA TYR A 99 7.94 -5.03 -7.10
C TYR A 99 7.26 -4.66 -8.42
N TRP A 100 5.93 -4.70 -8.39
CA TRP A 100 5.08 -4.27 -9.50
C TRP A 100 3.95 -3.41 -8.95
N ARG A 101 3.72 -2.25 -9.58
CA ARG A 101 2.68 -1.31 -9.21
C ARG A 101 1.91 -0.87 -10.44
N LEU A 102 0.75 -1.49 -10.66
CA LEU A 102 -0.17 -1.12 -11.73
C LEU A 102 -0.71 0.30 -11.50
N LEU A 103 -0.49 1.17 -12.48
CA LEU A 103 -0.90 2.58 -12.46
C LEU A 103 -1.41 2.98 -13.84
N THR A 104 -2.42 3.83 -13.87
CA THR A 104 -2.91 4.46 -15.11
C THR A 104 -1.94 5.53 -15.60
N PRO A 105 -2.01 5.96 -16.87
CA PRO A 105 -1.19 7.05 -17.36
C PRO A 105 -1.31 8.31 -16.50
N GLY A 106 -0.18 8.93 -16.16
CA GLY A 106 -0.11 10.04 -15.22
C GLY A 106 1.29 10.21 -14.62
N THR A 107 1.45 11.18 -13.74
CA THR A 107 2.68 11.42 -12.98
C THR A 107 2.44 11.11 -11.51
N TYR A 108 3.36 10.36 -10.90
CA TYR A 108 3.24 9.86 -9.55
C TYR A 108 4.53 10.10 -8.77
N GLU A 109 4.40 10.34 -7.47
CA GLU A 109 5.49 10.21 -6.51
C GLU A 109 5.39 8.83 -5.87
N LEU A 110 6.41 8.02 -6.09
CA LEU A 110 6.54 6.69 -5.53
C LEU A 110 7.53 6.74 -4.39
N THR A 111 7.13 6.32 -3.20
CA THR A 111 7.98 6.24 -2.02
C THR A 111 8.17 4.79 -1.65
N ALA A 112 9.43 4.34 -1.63
CA ALA A 112 9.79 3.03 -1.09
C ALA A 112 10.26 3.20 0.36
N GLU A 113 9.73 2.38 1.25
CA GLU A 113 10.08 2.33 2.67
C GLU A 113 10.28 0.89 3.12
N ALA A 114 11.21 0.67 4.04
CA ALA A 114 11.47 -0.63 4.64
C ALA A 114 12.00 -0.44 6.05
N GLU A 115 11.74 -1.40 6.95
CA GLU A 115 12.25 -1.37 8.31
C GLU A 115 13.78 -1.30 8.31
N GLY A 116 14.35 -0.36 9.07
CA GLY A 116 15.80 -0.16 9.15
C GLY A 116 16.40 0.64 7.98
N TYR A 117 15.59 1.18 7.08
CA TYR A 117 16.04 2.01 5.95
C TYR A 117 15.41 3.41 5.97
N LEU A 118 16.13 4.38 5.42
CA LEU A 118 15.57 5.70 5.13
C LEU A 118 14.66 5.61 3.90
N PRO A 119 13.43 6.19 3.95
CA PRO A 119 12.52 6.17 2.82
C PRO A 119 13.09 6.97 1.64
N LEU A 120 12.81 6.50 0.42
CA LEU A 120 13.26 7.14 -0.81
C LEU A 120 12.08 7.40 -1.74
N THR A 121 11.92 8.65 -2.17
CA THR A 121 10.86 9.06 -3.09
C THR A 121 11.38 9.38 -4.49
N HIS A 122 10.65 8.93 -5.50
CA HIS A 122 10.92 9.20 -6.90
C HIS A 122 9.67 9.63 -7.64
N THR A 123 9.78 10.68 -8.45
CA THR A 123 8.73 11.07 -9.38
C THR A 123 8.86 10.27 -10.68
N VAL A 124 7.77 9.63 -11.12
CA VAL A 124 7.71 8.81 -12.34
C VAL A 124 6.52 9.21 -13.18
N THR A 125 6.70 9.27 -14.50
CA THR A 125 5.62 9.47 -15.47
C THR A 125 5.31 8.16 -16.17
N VAL A 126 4.07 7.71 -16.05
CA VAL A 126 3.52 6.49 -16.65
C VAL A 126 2.75 6.87 -17.91
N THR A 127 3.02 6.18 -19.03
CA THR A 127 2.35 6.41 -20.31
C THR A 127 1.56 5.20 -20.81
N ASN A 128 1.92 3.98 -20.37
CA ASN A 128 1.31 2.70 -20.76
C ASN A 128 1.05 2.54 -22.28
N PRO A 129 2.09 2.57 -23.14
CA PRO A 129 1.93 2.21 -24.54
C PRO A 129 1.39 0.78 -24.67
N ARG A 130 0.56 0.54 -25.69
CA ARG A 130 0.01 -0.80 -25.95
C ARG A 130 1.13 -1.81 -26.19
N HIS A 131 1.01 -3.00 -25.57
CA HIS A 131 1.94 -4.12 -25.69
C HIS A 131 3.40 -3.74 -25.39
N SER A 132 3.60 -2.89 -24.38
CA SER A 132 4.91 -2.48 -23.91
C SER A 132 5.08 -2.84 -22.44
N GLU A 133 6.33 -2.81 -21.97
CA GLU A 133 6.63 -3.07 -20.57
C GLU A 133 6.34 -1.87 -19.67
N ALA A 134 6.05 -2.16 -18.39
CA ALA A 134 5.92 -1.16 -17.35
C ALA A 134 7.22 -0.35 -17.20
N VAL A 135 7.08 0.92 -16.81
CA VAL A 135 8.21 1.83 -16.58
C VAL A 135 9.10 1.24 -15.49
N ARG A 136 10.39 1.07 -15.77
CA ARG A 136 11.33 0.55 -14.77
C ARG A 136 11.79 1.67 -13.83
N ARG A 137 11.60 1.48 -12.53
CA ARG A 137 12.14 2.35 -11.48
C ARG A 137 12.64 1.54 -10.29
N ASP A 138 13.96 1.50 -10.12
CA ASP A 138 14.60 0.82 -9.00
C ASP A 138 14.77 1.81 -7.82
N PHE A 139 14.86 1.29 -6.59
CA PHE A 139 15.06 2.06 -5.37
C PHE A 139 16.28 1.53 -4.62
N ASP A 140 17.30 2.36 -4.40
CA ASP A 140 18.47 2.01 -3.59
C ASP A 140 18.32 2.64 -2.19
N LEU A 141 17.72 1.89 -1.26
CA LEU A 141 17.46 2.33 0.10
C LEU A 141 18.74 2.35 0.94
N THR A 142 18.90 3.41 1.71
CA THR A 142 20.07 3.56 2.59
C THR A 142 19.74 3.08 3.99
N PRO A 143 20.48 2.12 4.57
CA PRO A 143 20.29 1.70 5.94
C PRO A 143 20.39 2.88 6.91
N ILE A 144 19.52 2.90 7.92
CA ILE A 144 19.59 3.89 9.00
C ILE A 144 20.88 3.63 9.77
N PRO A 145 21.76 4.63 9.94
CA PRO A 145 22.94 4.49 10.77
C PRO A 145 22.57 4.00 12.16
N GLU A 146 23.31 3.04 12.70
CA GLU A 146 23.06 2.43 14.01
C GLU A 146 22.99 3.47 15.15
N ALA A 147 23.70 4.59 15.00
CA ALA A 147 23.66 5.73 15.93
C ALA A 147 22.32 6.50 15.95
N LEU A 148 21.44 6.30 14.97
CA LEU A 148 20.12 6.93 14.86
C LEU A 148 18.97 5.96 15.20
N VAL A 149 19.27 4.69 15.47
CA VAL A 149 18.29 3.74 15.98
C VAL A 149 18.01 4.12 17.43
N PRO A 150 16.77 4.49 17.81
CA PRO A 150 16.45 4.85 19.19
C PRO A 150 16.83 3.68 20.10
N GLN A 151 17.74 3.90 21.04
CA GLN A 151 18.07 2.84 21.99
C GLN A 151 16.88 2.67 22.93
N ALA A 152 16.56 1.43 23.29
CA ALA A 152 15.43 1.13 24.17
C ALA A 152 15.49 1.87 25.53
N GLN A 153 16.66 2.38 25.92
CA GLN A 153 16.84 3.20 27.13
C GLN A 153 16.36 4.66 26.97
N ASP A 154 16.40 5.21 25.76
CA ASP A 154 16.02 6.61 25.50
C ASP A 154 14.50 6.84 25.56
N VAL A 155 13.70 5.76 25.47
CA VAL A 155 12.23 5.81 25.51
C VAL A 155 11.70 5.88 26.95
N TYR A 156 12.50 5.50 27.96
CA TYR A 156 12.06 5.41 29.36
C TYR A 156 12.63 6.49 30.29
N GLU A 157 13.55 7.35 29.84
CA GLU A 157 14.20 8.32 30.74
C GLU A 157 13.49 9.69 30.85
N ASP A 158 12.51 10.02 30.01
CA ASP A 158 11.98 11.40 29.93
C ASP A 158 10.51 11.61 30.34
N TYR A 159 9.87 10.61 30.97
CA TYR A 159 8.58 10.81 31.64
C TYR A 159 8.73 10.58 33.14
N PRO A 160 8.87 11.65 33.97
CA PRO A 160 8.56 11.51 35.38
C PRO A 160 7.10 11.08 35.48
N MET A 161 6.87 9.85 35.96
CA MET A 161 5.55 9.40 36.37
C MET A 161 4.95 10.48 37.27
N PRO A 162 3.83 11.11 36.89
CA PRO A 162 3.14 12.01 37.79
C PRO A 162 2.81 11.20 39.05
N GLN A 163 3.26 11.68 40.21
CA GLN A 163 2.66 11.23 41.47
C GLN A 163 1.21 11.73 41.43
N GLU A 164 0.29 10.89 40.96
CA GLU A 164 -1.14 11.10 41.13
C GLU A 164 -1.45 11.08 42.63
N GLU A 165 -1.34 12.23 43.29
CA GLU A 165 -2.22 12.51 44.41
C GLU A 165 -3.62 12.67 43.82
N LEU A 166 -4.47 11.66 43.95
CA LEU A 166 -5.89 11.71 43.61
C LEU A 166 -6.65 12.52 44.68
N PRO A 167 -7.09 13.77 44.45
CA PRO A 167 -7.92 14.49 45.42
C PRO A 167 -9.42 14.40 45.05
N LEU A 168 -9.77 13.70 43.96
CA LEU A 168 -11.11 13.76 43.38
C LEU A 168 -12.03 12.59 43.74
N GLU A 169 -11.52 11.49 44.31
CA GLU A 169 -12.39 10.38 44.73
C GLU A 169 -13.10 10.62 46.06
N GLU A 170 -12.45 11.26 47.04
CA GLU A 170 -13.08 11.53 48.34
C GLU A 170 -14.17 12.61 48.26
N GLU A 171 -14.02 13.62 47.40
CA GLU A 171 -15.01 14.69 47.26
C GLU A 171 -16.29 14.19 46.55
N ILE A 172 -16.15 13.28 45.58
CA ILE A 172 -17.27 12.65 44.87
C ILE A 172 -17.98 11.63 45.78
N LEU A 173 -17.23 10.82 46.54
CA LEU A 173 -17.81 9.87 47.51
C LEU A 173 -18.49 10.57 48.70
N GLY A 174 -17.98 11.74 49.13
CA GLY A 174 -18.59 12.58 50.16
C GLY A 174 -19.94 13.16 49.73
N ARG A 175 -20.07 13.59 48.47
CA ARG A 175 -21.34 14.10 47.91
C ARG A 175 -22.39 13.00 47.70
N LEU A 176 -21.96 11.77 47.37
CA LEU A 176 -22.88 10.64 47.22
C LEU A 176 -23.42 10.10 48.57
N ARG A 177 -22.66 10.26 49.67
CA ARG A 177 -23.10 9.86 51.02
C ARG A 177 -24.08 10.84 51.67
N SER A 178 -24.09 12.12 51.28
CA SER A 178 -25.04 13.12 51.82
C SER A 178 -26.42 13.04 51.16
N PHE A 179 -26.52 12.53 49.93
CA PHE A 179 -27.80 12.38 49.21
C PHE A 179 -28.68 11.22 49.71
N ASN A 180 -28.12 10.22 50.38
CA ASN A 180 -28.86 9.03 50.86
C ASN A 180 -29.37 9.11 52.30
N ARG A 181 -29.38 10.30 52.94
CA ARG A 181 -29.92 10.49 54.30
C ARG A 181 -31.24 11.26 54.40
N LEU A 182 -31.91 11.53 53.28
CA LEU A 182 -33.22 12.21 53.24
C LEU A 182 -34.25 11.44 52.41
N ARG A 183 -34.47 10.16 52.73
CA ARG A 183 -35.71 9.44 52.40
C ARG A 183 -35.99 8.36 53.44
N TYR A 184 -36.62 8.78 54.54
CA TYR A 184 -37.66 8.04 55.24
C TYR A 184 -38.81 9.01 55.47
#